data_AF-W6R4V1-F1
#
_entry.id   AF-W6R4V1-F1
#
_cell.length_a   1.000
_cell.length_b   1.000
_cell.length_c   1.000
_cell.angle_alpha   90.00
_cell.angle_beta   90.00
_cell.angle_gamma   90.00
#
_symmetry.space_group_name_H-M   'P 1'
#
loop_
_entity.id
_entity.type
_entity.pdbx_description
1 polymer ?
#
loop_
_entity_poly.entity_id
_entity_poly.type
_entity_poly.pdbx_seq_one_letter_code
_entity_poly.pdbx_strand_id
1 'polypeptide(L)'
;MPPKSPPILYKVELMPRPFSLQSNKARRNVMDWNRVEGNWKQMKGKIKEQWGKLTDDDLDQIAGKRDQLEGKIQERYGIARDRARRDIDDWYGNQTWH
;
A
#
# COMPACT_ATOMS: atom_id res chain seq x y z
N MET A 1 -37.33 1.68 -29.53
CA MET A 1 -37.57 2.61 -28.40
C MET A 1 -39.05 2.53 -27.99
N PRO A 2 -39.41 2.84 -26.73
CA PRO A 2 -39.96 1.92 -25.68
C PRO A 2 -41.49 2.10 -25.44
N PRO A 3 -42.16 1.49 -24.41
CA PRO A 3 -42.07 1.87 -22.97
C PRO A 3 -41.94 0.66 -21.99
N LYS A 4 -41.14 0.74 -20.92
CA LYS A 4 -41.35 1.27 -19.53
C LYS A 4 -41.96 0.26 -18.53
N SER A 5 -41.06 -0.29 -17.71
CA SER A 5 -41.11 -0.80 -16.32
C SER A 5 -42.45 -1.10 -15.62
N PRO A 6 -42.52 -2.24 -14.90
CA PRO A 6 -43.41 -2.42 -13.74
C PRO A 6 -42.65 -2.34 -12.38
N PRO A 7 -43.38 -2.14 -11.26
CA PRO A 7 -42.85 -1.53 -10.04
C PRO A 7 -42.27 -2.52 -9.02
N ILE A 8 -41.39 -1.97 -8.19
CA ILE A 8 -40.77 -2.54 -7.00
C ILE A 8 -41.82 -2.70 -5.89
N LEU A 9 -41.86 -3.84 -5.18
CA LEU A 9 -42.16 -3.90 -3.75
C LEU A 9 -41.80 -5.27 -3.14
N TYR A 10 -41.18 -5.18 -1.97
CA TYR A 10 -40.35 -6.17 -1.31
C TYR A 10 -41.16 -7.23 -0.53
N LYS A 11 -40.76 -8.50 -0.62
CA LYS A 11 -41.08 -9.52 0.40
C LYS A 11 -39.80 -10.27 0.78
N VAL A 12 -39.60 -10.32 2.09
CA VAL A 12 -38.39 -10.75 2.80
C VAL A 12 -38.21 -12.26 2.71
N GLU A 13 -37.26 -12.71 1.89
CA GLU A 13 -36.80 -14.10 1.91
C GLU A 13 -35.28 -14.15 1.70
N LEU A 14 -34.64 -14.95 2.56
CA LEU A 14 -33.22 -14.94 2.90
C LEU A 14 -32.39 -15.53 1.76
N MET A 15 -31.56 -14.71 1.09
CA MET A 15 -30.47 -15.17 0.22
C MET A 15 -29.14 -14.56 0.70
N PRO A 16 -28.11 -15.37 1.04
CA PRO A 16 -26.80 -14.85 1.33
C PRO A 16 -26.14 -14.34 0.04
N ARG A 17 -25.68 -13.08 0.10
CA ARG A 17 -24.92 -12.40 -0.96
C ARG A 17 -23.64 -13.19 -1.29
N PRO A 18 -23.31 -13.50 -2.56
CA PRO A 18 -21.92 -13.72 -2.92
C PRO A 18 -21.22 -12.36 -3.04
N PHE A 19 -20.84 -11.79 -1.89
CA PHE A 19 -19.83 -10.73 -1.82
C PHE A 19 -18.47 -11.39 -1.58
N SER A 20 -17.62 -11.47 -2.60
CA SER A 20 -16.16 -11.26 -2.52
C SER A 20 -15.44 -11.89 -3.70
N LEU A 21 -15.10 -11.09 -4.71
CA LEU A 21 -13.76 -11.18 -5.28
C LEU A 21 -12.84 -10.40 -4.35
N GLN A 22 -12.43 -11.06 -3.27
CA GLN A 22 -11.33 -10.58 -2.44
C GLN A 22 -10.12 -10.45 -3.35
N SER A 23 -9.79 -9.19 -3.66
CA SER A 23 -8.55 -8.78 -4.30
C SER A 23 -7.39 -9.35 -3.50
N ASN A 24 -6.90 -10.52 -3.92
CA ASN A 24 -5.79 -11.21 -3.29
C ASN A 24 -4.44 -10.59 -3.68
N LYS A 25 -4.37 -9.25 -3.64
CA LYS A 25 -3.17 -8.44 -3.93
C LYS A 25 -2.57 -7.82 -2.65
N ALA A 26 -3.36 -7.72 -1.58
CA ALA A 26 -2.92 -7.10 -0.32
C ALA A 26 -2.02 -8.01 0.54
N ARG A 27 -2.00 -9.34 0.32
CA ARG A 27 -1.35 -10.30 1.24
C ARG A 27 0.11 -10.62 0.94
N ARG A 28 0.63 -10.33 -0.26
CA ARG A 28 2.05 -10.57 -0.58
C ARG A 28 2.97 -9.51 0.02
N ASN A 29 2.48 -8.28 0.11
CA ASN A 29 3.30 -7.12 0.38
C ASN A 29 3.62 -6.87 1.87
N VAL A 30 2.96 -7.58 2.80
CA VAL A 30 3.16 -7.46 4.25
C VAL A 30 4.22 -8.44 4.75
N MET A 31 4.34 -9.63 4.14
CA MET A 31 5.35 -10.62 4.56
C MET A 31 6.77 -10.15 4.28
N ASP A 32 6.98 -9.54 3.11
CA ASP A 32 8.30 -9.08 2.65
C ASP A 32 8.88 -7.94 3.50
N TRP A 33 8.03 -7.03 3.97
CA TRP A 33 8.46 -5.84 4.69
C TRP A 33 9.07 -6.13 6.08
N ASN A 34 8.78 -7.29 6.68
CA ASN A 34 9.37 -7.68 7.97
C ASN A 34 10.91 -7.70 7.92
N ARG A 35 11.50 -8.01 6.76
CA ARG A 35 12.96 -8.01 6.59
C ARG A 35 13.54 -6.59 6.60
N VAL A 36 12.80 -5.63 6.07
CA VAL A 36 13.15 -4.20 6.10
C VAL A 36 13.12 -3.68 7.53
N GLU A 37 12.06 -4.01 8.27
CA GLU A 37 11.91 -3.60 9.67
C GLU A 37 13.05 -4.17 10.52
N GLY A 38 13.36 -5.47 10.38
CA GLY A 38 14.48 -6.11 11.10
C GLY A 38 15.86 -5.55 10.74
N ASN A 39 16.06 -5.07 9.51
CA ASN A 39 17.32 -4.49 9.03
C ASN A 39 17.25 -2.98 8.85
N TRP A 40 16.34 -2.29 9.54
CA TRP A 40 16.02 -0.88 9.27
C TRP A 40 17.26 0.03 9.30
N LYS A 41 18.16 -0.17 10.27
CA LYS A 41 19.39 0.61 10.39
C LYS A 41 20.28 0.56 9.15
N GLN A 42 20.34 -0.57 8.46
CA GLN A 42 21.10 -0.71 7.21
C GLN A 42 20.28 -0.21 6.01
N MET A 43 18.97 -0.46 6.03
CA MET A 43 18.07 -0.04 4.96
C MET A 43 17.88 1.48 4.91
N LYS A 44 17.94 2.19 6.04
CA LYS A 44 17.71 3.65 6.07
C LYS A 44 18.65 4.42 5.13
N GLY A 45 19.90 3.99 5.00
CA GLY A 45 20.85 4.58 4.06
C GLY A 45 20.35 4.46 2.61
N LYS A 46 19.99 3.23 2.20
CA LYS A 46 19.47 2.94 0.86
C LYS A 46 18.15 3.65 0.56
N ILE A 47 17.28 3.79 1.57
CA ILE A 47 16.01 4.50 1.47
C ILE A 47 16.29 6.00 1.30
N LYS A 48 17.24 6.56 2.04
CA LYS A 48 17.67 7.95 1.87
C LYS A 48 18.22 8.21 0.47
N GLU A 49 19.01 7.27 -0.07
CA GLU A 49 19.55 7.36 -1.43
C GLU A 49 18.43 7.32 -2.49
N GLN A 50 17.47 6.39 -2.35
CA GLN A 50 16.34 6.29 -3.27
C GLN A 50 15.42 7.52 -3.19
N TRP A 51 15.11 7.95 -1.96
CA TRP A 51 14.22 9.06 -1.69
C TRP A 51 15.01 10.20 -1.05
N GLY A 52 15.86 10.88 -1.82
CA GLY A 52 16.71 11.99 -1.34
C GLY A 52 15.99 13.16 -0.65
N LYS A 53 14.67 13.29 -0.80
CA LYS A 53 13.86 14.26 -0.02
C LYS A 53 13.56 13.83 1.42
N LEU A 54 13.70 12.54 1.75
CA LEU A 54 13.54 12.04 3.12
C LEU A 54 14.81 12.37 3.90
N THR A 55 14.63 12.97 5.07
CA THR A 55 15.75 13.28 5.98
C THR A 55 16.06 12.11 6.90
N ASP A 56 17.20 12.14 7.57
CA ASP A 56 17.53 11.11 8.58
C ASP A 56 16.48 11.10 9.70
N ASP A 57 15.97 12.27 10.09
CA ASP A 57 14.88 12.41 11.07
C ASP A 57 13.58 11.76 10.58
N ASP A 58 13.18 11.97 9.32
CA ASP A 58 12.00 11.30 8.75
C ASP A 58 12.15 9.78 8.78
N LEU A 59 13.34 9.25 8.48
CA LEU A 59 13.63 7.82 8.48
C LEU A 59 13.66 7.24 9.89
N ASP A 60 14.19 7.97 10.86
CA ASP A 60 14.13 7.57 12.27
C ASP A 60 12.68 7.58 12.78
N GLN A 61 11.84 8.53 12.38
CA GLN A 61 10.40 8.54 12.68
C GLN A 61 9.64 7.37 12.02
N ILE A 62 10.01 7.02 10.79
CA ILE A 62 9.41 5.88 10.07
C ILE A 62 9.65 4.58 10.85
N ALA A 63 10.82 4.44 11.47
CA ALA A 63 11.20 3.29 12.30
C ALA A 63 10.97 1.92 11.60
N GLY A 64 11.18 1.87 10.29
CA GLY A 64 10.97 0.65 9.52
C GLY A 64 9.53 0.28 9.25
N LYS A 65 8.57 1.18 9.49
CA LYS A 65 7.15 0.95 9.20
C LYS A 65 6.80 1.40 7.79
N ARG A 66 6.27 0.50 6.98
CA ARG A 66 5.90 0.81 5.60
C ARG A 66 4.86 1.93 5.49
N ASP A 67 3.82 1.91 6.33
CA ASP A 67 2.76 2.91 6.30
C ASP A 67 3.31 4.31 6.58
N GLN A 68 4.27 4.42 7.49
CA GLN A 68 4.94 5.68 7.81
C GLN A 68 5.81 6.15 6.64
N LEU A 69 6.55 5.23 5.99
CA LEU A 69 7.34 5.55 4.80
C LEU A 69 6.44 6.07 3.67
N GLU A 70 5.31 5.42 3.44
CA GLU A 70 4.32 5.83 2.44
C GLU A 70 3.74 7.21 2.74
N GLY A 71 3.37 7.48 4.00
CA GLY A 71 2.90 8.79 4.44
C GLY A 71 3.94 9.88 4.23
N LYS A 72 5.18 9.65 4.66
CA LYS A 72 6.27 10.62 4.48
C LYS A 72 6.58 10.87 3.01
N ILE A 73 6.57 9.84 2.16
CA ILE A 73 6.76 10.01 0.71
C ILE A 73 5.61 10.83 0.12
N GLN A 74 4.37 10.56 0.52
CA GLN A 74 3.21 11.36 0.10
C GLN A 74 3.38 12.83 0.50
N GLU A 75 3.78 13.12 1.73
CA GLU A 75 3.97 14.49 2.22
C GLU A 75 5.15 15.21 1.54
N ARG A 76 6.30 14.55 1.38
CA ARG A 76 7.53 15.16 0.87
C ARG A 76 7.56 15.28 -0.66
N TYR A 77 6.90 14.37 -1.36
CA TYR A 77 6.84 14.37 -2.82
C TYR A 77 5.51 14.88 -3.37
N GLY A 78 4.46 15.00 -2.54
CA GLY A 78 3.14 15.44 -2.99
C GLY A 78 2.46 14.44 -3.93
N ILE A 79 2.78 13.15 -3.80
CA ILE A 79 2.26 12.10 -4.71
C ILE A 79 1.11 11.31 -4.08
N ALA A 80 0.27 10.72 -4.92
CA ALA A 80 -0.80 9.86 -4.47
C ALA A 80 -0.28 8.62 -3.73
N ARG A 81 -1.04 8.13 -2.74
CA ARG A 81 -0.73 6.95 -1.94
C ARG A 81 -0.38 5.73 -2.80
N ASP A 82 -1.14 5.46 -3.86
CA ASP A 82 -0.87 4.38 -4.82
C ASP A 82 0.45 4.52 -5.60
N ARG A 83 0.92 5.76 -5.80
CA ARG A 83 2.22 6.04 -6.43
C ARG A 83 3.34 5.73 -5.43
N ALA A 84 3.24 6.29 -4.21
CA ALA A 84 4.20 6.03 -3.14
C ALA A 84 4.31 4.52 -2.85
N ARG A 85 3.17 3.82 -2.78
CA ARG A 85 3.14 2.37 -2.57
C ARG A 85 3.91 1.60 -3.64
N ARG A 86 3.70 1.95 -4.92
CA ARG A 86 4.37 1.33 -6.06
C ARG A 86 5.86 1.61 -6.07
N ASP A 87 6.27 2.83 -5.78
CA ASP A 87 7.68 3.20 -5.71
C ASP A 87 8.40 2.43 -4.58
N ILE A 88 7.73 2.22 -3.43
CA ILE A 88 8.27 1.39 -2.34
C ILE A 88 8.38 -0.08 -2.76
N ASP A 89 7.34 -0.63 -3.40
CA ASP A 89 7.33 -2.00 -3.94
C ASP A 89 8.47 -2.22 -4.95
N ASP A 90 8.62 -1.28 -5.90
CA ASP A 90 9.64 -1.33 -6.95
C ASP A 90 11.05 -1.26 -6.36
N TRP A 91 11.28 -0.32 -5.44
CA TRP A 91 12.56 -0.21 -4.75
C TRP A 91 12.89 -1.48 -3.96
N TYR A 92 11.91 -2.05 -3.25
CA TYR A 92 12.10 -3.29 -2.50
C TYR A 92 12.38 -4.49 -3.41
N GLY A 93 11.70 -4.58 -4.56
CA GLY A 93 11.93 -5.61 -5.58
C GLY A 93 13.30 -5.49 -6.26
N ASN A 94 13.80 -4.27 -6.42
CA ASN A 94 15.14 -4.00 -6.96
C ASN A 94 16.27 -4.21 -5.93
N GLN A 95 15.95 -4.41 -4.65
CA GLN A 95 16.97 -4.88 -3.71
C GLN A 95 17.27 -6.34 -4.01
N THR A 96 18.37 -6.61 -4.72
CA THR A 96 18.89 -7.97 -4.91
C THR A 96 19.26 -8.54 -3.54
N TRP A 97 18.40 -9.40 -3.02
CA TRP A 97 18.63 -10.13 -1.78
C TRP A 97 19.57 -11.31 -2.06
N HIS A 98 20.88 -11.11 -1.92
CA HIS A 98 21.87 -12.19 -1.82
C HIS A 98 21.88 -12.81 -0.42
#